data_AF-A0A916I228-F1
#
_entry.id   AF-A0A916I228-F1
#
_cell.length_a   1.000
_cell.length_b   1.000
_cell.length_c   1.000
_cell.angle_alpha   90.00
_cell.angle_beta   90.00
_cell.angle_gamma   90.00
#
_symmetry.space_group_name_H-M   'P 1'
#
loop_
_entity.id
_entity.type
_entity.pdbx_description
1 polymer ?
#
loop_
_entity_poly.entity_id
_entity_poly.type
_entity_poly.pdbx_seq_one_letter_code
_entity_poly.pdbx_strand_id
1 'polypeptide(L)'
;MDIWLTILGGVLGIAGAFAGAWLANRYERRGQREQEKRDSTIKLYEEFQSPDTLQARIVARSVFTENLKKDCPLTINEMRENLDPVQWHAVSVVITFFERLGVLLKNDYLDQKLTKSLFAYDFSWWYGSYIERFVKEDDKIEAAWGQYIEYASRWLTMEKR
;
A
#
# COMPACT_ATOMS: atom_id res chain seq x y z
N MET A 1 -32.00 54.54 15.27
CA MET A 1 -32.11 53.48 14.23
C MET A 1 -30.89 52.53 14.27
N ASP A 2 -29.91 52.85 15.13
CA ASP A 2 -28.54 52.30 15.10
C ASP A 2 -28.37 50.98 15.87
N ILE A 3 -29.19 50.72 16.89
CA ILE A 3 -29.11 49.50 17.72
C ILE A 3 -29.36 48.23 16.89
N TRP A 4 -30.26 48.29 15.91
CA TRP A 4 -30.57 47.16 15.03
C TRP A 4 -29.40 46.82 14.09
N LEU A 5 -28.66 47.83 13.60
CA LEU A 5 -27.49 47.62 12.74
C LEU A 5 -26.31 47.03 13.53
N THR A 6 -26.13 47.41 14.80
CA THR A 6 -25.09 46.84 15.66
C THR A 6 -25.39 45.39 16.03
N ILE A 7 -26.66 45.05 16.30
CA ILE A 7 -27.08 43.67 16.56
C ILE A 7 -26.94 42.81 15.29
N LEU A 8 -27.37 43.32 14.12
CA LEU A 8 -27.21 42.61 12.85
C LEU A 8 -25.73 42.39 12.50
N GLY A 9 -24.89 43.41 12.70
CA GLY A 9 -23.44 43.33 12.47
C GLY A 9 -22.75 42.37 13.43
N GLY A 10 -23.16 42.34 14.70
CA GLY A 10 -22.65 41.40 15.71
C GLY A 10 -23.01 39.94 15.38
N VAL A 11 -24.26 39.68 14.99
CA VAL A 11 -24.72 38.33 14.60
C VAL A 11 -24.02 37.84 13.33
N LEU A 12 -23.86 38.71 12.32
CA LEU A 12 -23.15 38.38 11.09
C LEU A 12 -21.65 38.16 11.32
N GLY A 13 -21.03 38.95 12.21
CA GLY A 13 -19.63 38.77 12.61
C GLY A 13 -19.38 37.44 13.32
N ILE A 14 -20.28 37.04 14.22
CA ILE A 14 -20.21 35.75 14.91
C ILE A 14 -20.43 34.60 13.93
N ALA A 15 -21.45 34.67 13.06
CA ALA A 15 -21.70 33.65 12.05
C ALA A 15 -20.52 33.48 11.08
N GLY A 16 -19.90 34.60 10.65
CA GLY A 16 -18.69 34.59 9.81
C GLY A 16 -17.49 33.95 10.51
N ALA A 17 -17.29 34.23 11.80
CA ALA A 17 -16.21 33.62 12.59
C ALA A 17 -16.39 32.09 12.76
N PHE A 18 -17.62 31.63 13.01
CA PHE A 18 -17.93 30.19 13.09
C PHE A 18 -17.76 29.48 11.74
N ALA A 19 -18.22 30.09 10.65
CA ALA A 19 -18.02 29.55 9.30
C ALA A 19 -16.53 29.49 8.92
N GLY A 20 -15.78 30.54 9.24
CA GLY A 20 -14.33 30.60 9.05
C GLY A 20 -13.58 29.54 9.85
N ALA A 21 -13.89 29.40 11.15
CA ALA A 21 -13.28 28.37 12.01
C ALA A 21 -13.64 26.95 11.56
N TRP A 22 -14.88 26.70 11.12
CA TRP A 22 -15.30 25.41 10.60
C TRP A 22 -14.58 25.05 9.29
N LEU A 23 -14.45 26.01 8.37
CA LEU A 23 -13.69 25.84 7.14
C LEU A 23 -12.20 25.59 7.44
N ALA A 24 -11.58 26.42 8.28
CA ALA A 24 -10.18 26.27 8.67
C ALA A 24 -9.91 24.88 9.28
N ASN A 25 -10.71 24.44 10.24
CA ASN A 25 -10.60 23.11 10.85
C ASN A 25 -10.77 21.98 9.82
N ARG A 26 -11.66 22.15 8.84
CA ARG A 26 -11.86 21.17 7.77
C ARG A 26 -10.64 21.10 6.83
N TYR A 27 -10.06 22.24 6.47
CA TYR A 27 -8.86 22.30 5.64
C TYR A 27 -7.63 21.77 6.38
N GLU A 28 -7.47 22.08 7.66
CA GLU A 28 -6.37 21.59 8.48
C GLU A 28 -6.41 20.08 8.64
N ARG A 29 -7.57 19.50 8.97
CA ARG A 29 -7.75 18.03 9.04
C ARG A 29 -7.45 17.35 7.71
N ARG A 30 -7.82 17.99 6.60
CA ARG A 30 -7.50 17.47 5.25
C ARG A 30 -6.01 17.53 5.00
N GLY A 31 -5.35 18.65 5.31
CA GLY A 31 -3.91 18.82 5.17
C GLY A 31 -3.12 17.80 6.01
N GLN A 32 -3.51 17.60 7.27
CA GLN A 32 -2.92 16.60 8.16
C GLN A 32 -3.07 15.18 7.59
N ARG A 33 -4.27 14.81 7.12
CA ARG A 33 -4.49 13.48 6.53
C ARG A 33 -3.65 13.24 5.27
N GLU A 34 -3.53 14.24 4.39
CA GLU A 34 -2.68 14.12 3.19
C GLU A 34 -1.19 14.01 3.57
N GLN A 35 -0.75 14.73 4.61
CA GLN A 35 0.62 14.61 5.11
C GLN A 35 0.87 13.22 5.73
N GLU A 36 -0.04 12.71 6.56
CA GLU A 36 0.04 11.37 7.14
C GLU A 36 0.13 10.27 6.08
N LYS A 37 -0.65 10.41 4.99
CA LYS A 37 -0.58 9.51 3.83
C LYS A 37 0.79 9.54 3.16
N ARG A 38 1.36 10.72 2.97
CA ARG A 38 2.70 10.87 2.37
C ARG A 38 3.77 10.28 3.26
N ASP A 39 3.75 10.58 4.55
CA ASP A 39 4.73 10.08 5.52
C ASP A 39 4.63 8.55 5.61
N SER A 40 3.41 8.00 5.60
CA SER A 40 3.19 6.54 5.55
C SER A 40 3.74 5.92 4.27
N THR A 41 3.52 6.55 3.10
CA THR A 41 4.09 6.09 1.83
C THR A 41 5.62 6.13 1.82
N ILE A 42 6.23 7.21 2.33
CA ILE A 42 7.69 7.36 2.40
C ILE A 42 8.26 6.30 3.33
N LYS A 43 7.71 6.14 4.53
CA LYS A 43 8.15 5.13 5.49
C LYS A 43 8.07 3.72 4.92
N LEU A 44 6.99 3.40 4.22
CA LEU A 44 6.83 2.11 3.55
C LEU A 44 7.90 1.89 2.46
N TYR A 45 8.26 2.96 1.75
CA TYR A 45 9.29 2.91 0.71
C TYR A 45 10.70 2.77 1.32
N GLU A 46 11.00 3.49 2.39
CA GLU A 46 12.25 3.35 3.14
C GLU A 46 12.42 1.93 3.67
N GLU A 47 11.36 1.32 4.19
CA GLU A 47 11.37 -0.09 4.60
C GLU A 47 11.68 -1.02 3.42
N PHE A 48 11.05 -0.81 2.26
CA PHE A 48 11.31 -1.58 1.05
C PHE A 48 12.75 -1.47 0.53
N GLN A 49 13.36 -0.30 0.71
CA GLN A 49 14.75 -0.01 0.34
C GLN A 49 15.77 -0.37 1.44
N SER A 50 15.32 -0.81 2.61
CA SER A 50 16.22 -1.22 3.69
C SER A 50 17.16 -2.35 3.24
N PRO A 51 18.41 -2.39 3.72
CA PRO A 51 19.36 -3.45 3.38
C PRO A 51 18.81 -4.86 3.63
N ASP A 52 18.08 -5.04 4.73
CA ASP A 52 17.49 -6.32 5.10
C ASP A 52 16.40 -6.75 4.11
N THR A 53 15.52 -5.83 3.71
CA THR A 53 14.46 -6.13 2.72
C THR A 53 15.05 -6.33 1.33
N LEU A 54 16.10 -5.58 0.96
CA LEU A 54 16.84 -5.82 -0.28
C LEU A 54 17.47 -7.21 -0.29
N GLN A 55 18.11 -7.63 0.80
CA GLN A 55 18.70 -8.97 0.90
C GLN A 55 17.63 -10.06 0.83
N ALA A 56 16.51 -9.89 1.52
CA ALA A 56 15.36 -10.80 1.44
C ALA A 56 14.84 -10.91 0.00
N ARG A 57 14.70 -9.79 -0.72
CA ARG A 57 14.31 -9.77 -2.14
C ARG A 57 15.29 -10.53 -3.03
N ILE A 58 16.59 -10.41 -2.82
CA ILE A 58 17.60 -11.15 -3.60
C ILE A 58 17.47 -12.65 -3.36
N VAL A 59 17.34 -13.09 -2.10
CA VAL A 59 17.19 -14.51 -1.76
C VAL A 59 15.87 -15.06 -2.29
N ALA A 60 14.76 -14.37 -2.03
CA ALA A 60 13.43 -14.77 -2.51
C ALA A 60 13.39 -14.87 -4.04
N ARG A 61 14.05 -13.95 -4.77
CA ARG A 61 14.16 -14.01 -6.23
C ARG A 61 14.82 -15.30 -6.68
N SER A 62 15.91 -15.70 -6.03
CA SER A 62 16.61 -16.96 -6.33
C SER A 62 15.69 -18.15 -6.09
N VAL A 63 15.06 -18.20 -4.91
CA VAL A 63 14.12 -19.26 -4.51
C VAL A 63 12.97 -19.40 -5.52
N PHE A 64 12.31 -18.30 -5.87
CA PHE A 64 11.22 -18.33 -6.84
C PHE A 64 11.71 -18.76 -8.22
N THR A 65 12.85 -18.25 -8.67
CA THR A 65 13.42 -18.60 -9.99
C THR A 65 13.72 -20.09 -10.07
N GLU A 66 14.35 -20.67 -9.05
CA GLU A 66 14.65 -22.10 -9.03
C GLU A 66 13.38 -22.95 -8.88
N ASN A 67 12.39 -22.51 -8.08
CA ASN A 67 11.14 -23.23 -7.97
C ASN A 67 10.35 -23.27 -9.29
N LEU A 68 10.33 -22.15 -10.02
CA LEU A 68 9.62 -22.05 -11.30
C LEU A 68 10.27 -22.88 -12.43
N LYS A 69 11.54 -23.28 -12.28
CA LYS A 69 12.23 -24.18 -13.22
C LYS A 69 11.89 -25.65 -13.02
N LYS A 70 11.28 -26.02 -11.89
CA LYS A 70 10.91 -27.42 -11.60
C LYS A 70 9.75 -27.86 -12.49
N ASP A 71 9.70 -29.15 -12.82
CA ASP A 71 8.57 -29.75 -13.56
C ASP A 71 7.24 -29.55 -12.83
N CYS A 72 7.28 -29.68 -11.49
CA CYS A 72 6.17 -29.37 -10.59
C CYS A 72 6.62 -28.30 -9.58
N PRO A 73 6.42 -27.00 -9.87
CA PRO A 73 6.72 -25.93 -8.93
C PRO A 73 5.89 -26.04 -7.67
N LEU A 74 6.51 -25.81 -6.52
CA LEU A 74 5.84 -25.80 -5.22
C LEU A 74 4.92 -24.57 -5.09
N THR A 75 3.76 -24.74 -4.46
CA THR A 75 2.89 -23.67 -3.96
C THR A 75 3.55 -22.90 -2.80
N ILE A 76 2.98 -21.77 -2.37
CA ILE A 76 3.52 -21.02 -1.22
C ILE A 76 3.45 -21.84 0.07
N ASN A 77 2.37 -22.61 0.27
CA ASN A 77 2.23 -23.47 1.43
C ASN A 77 3.27 -24.60 1.43
N GLU A 78 3.51 -25.22 0.27
CA GLU A 78 4.55 -26.25 0.14
C GLU A 78 5.95 -25.64 0.31
N MET A 79 6.20 -24.43 -0.18
CA MET A 79 7.46 -23.71 0.09
C MET A 79 7.68 -23.51 1.59
N ARG A 80 6.65 -23.12 2.34
CA ARG A 80 6.75 -22.97 3.81
C ARG A 80 7.20 -24.25 4.50
N GLU A 81 6.76 -25.40 3.99
CA GLU A 81 7.03 -26.70 4.60
C GLU A 81 8.37 -27.31 4.14
N ASN A 82 8.87 -26.93 2.96
CA ASN A 82 10.02 -27.57 2.33
C ASN A 82 11.28 -26.71 2.25
N LEU A 83 11.18 -25.37 2.36
CA LEU A 83 12.33 -24.48 2.34
C LEU A 83 13.04 -24.47 3.70
N ASP A 84 14.34 -24.20 3.70
CA ASP A 84 15.04 -23.92 4.95
C ASP A 84 14.50 -22.61 5.57
N PRO A 85 14.66 -22.42 6.91
CA PRO A 85 14.09 -21.27 7.60
C PRO A 85 14.52 -19.91 7.06
N VAL A 86 15.75 -19.79 6.52
CA VAL A 86 16.27 -18.53 5.99
C VAL A 86 15.63 -18.21 4.64
N GLN A 87 15.51 -19.21 3.77
CA GLN A 87 14.82 -19.09 2.49
C GLN A 87 13.34 -18.76 2.67
N TRP A 88 12.66 -19.49 3.57
CA TRP A 88 11.25 -19.21 3.87
C TRP A 88 11.07 -17.80 4.44
N HIS A 89 11.94 -17.37 5.37
CA HIS A 89 11.88 -16.03 5.92
C HIS A 89 11.96 -14.97 4.80
N ALA A 90 12.92 -15.10 3.88
CA ALA A 90 13.06 -14.18 2.75
C ALA A 90 11.80 -14.13 1.86
N VAL A 91 11.24 -15.29 1.50
CA VAL A 91 9.99 -15.38 0.74
C VAL A 91 8.83 -14.70 1.49
N SER A 92 8.70 -14.99 2.79
CA SER A 92 7.64 -14.45 3.63
C SER A 92 7.70 -12.93 3.75
N VAL A 93 8.90 -12.34 3.86
CA VAL A 93 9.11 -10.88 3.91
C VAL A 93 8.60 -10.22 2.63
N VAL A 94 8.92 -10.78 1.47
CA VAL A 94 8.49 -10.22 0.17
C VAL A 94 6.98 -10.32 -0.01
N ILE A 95 6.37 -11.49 0.28
CA ILE A 95 4.92 -11.68 0.16
C ILE A 95 4.18 -10.75 1.11
N THR A 96 4.58 -10.73 2.38
CA THR A 96 3.96 -9.88 3.42
C THR A 96 4.09 -8.40 3.08
N PHE A 97 5.21 -7.98 2.50
CA PHE A 97 5.38 -6.60 2.05
C PHE A 97 4.34 -6.22 0.99
N PHE A 98 4.16 -7.05 -0.04
CA PHE A 98 3.20 -6.77 -1.12
C PHE A 98 1.75 -6.88 -0.66
N GLU A 99 1.44 -7.83 0.23
CA GLU A 99 0.14 -7.90 0.89
C GLU A 99 -0.15 -6.60 1.66
N ARG A 100 0.79 -6.17 2.52
CA ARG A 100 0.64 -4.95 3.31
C ARG A 100 0.48 -3.71 2.44
N LEU A 101 1.24 -3.60 1.35
CA LEU A 101 1.07 -2.54 0.36
C LEU A 101 -0.36 -2.53 -0.20
N GLY A 102 -0.90 -3.70 -0.55
CA GLY A 102 -2.28 -3.84 -1.02
C GLY A 102 -3.33 -3.46 0.02
N VAL A 103 -3.16 -3.88 1.27
CA VAL A 103 -4.04 -3.50 2.39
C VAL A 103 -4.05 -1.99 2.58
N LEU A 104 -2.88 -1.35 2.64
CA LEU A 104 -2.76 0.09 2.86
C LEU A 104 -3.30 0.91 1.67
N LEU A 105 -3.08 0.44 0.44
CA LEU A 105 -3.67 1.03 -0.77
C LEU A 105 -5.21 0.94 -0.75
N LYS A 106 -5.76 -0.24 -0.45
CA LYS A 106 -7.22 -0.47 -0.42
C LYS A 106 -7.94 0.41 0.60
N ASN A 107 -7.29 0.65 1.73
CA ASN A 107 -7.87 1.43 2.83
C ASN A 107 -7.50 2.93 2.80
N ASP A 108 -6.96 3.43 1.69
CA ASP A 108 -6.65 4.86 1.50
C ASP A 108 -5.70 5.43 2.58
N TYR A 109 -4.74 4.63 3.04
CA TYR A 109 -3.70 5.07 3.99
C TYR A 109 -2.44 5.63 3.31
N LEU A 110 -2.35 5.54 1.98
CA LEU A 110 -1.18 5.94 1.21
C LEU A 110 -1.49 7.09 0.26
N ASP A 111 -0.51 7.97 0.04
CA ASP A 111 -0.58 8.95 -1.05
C ASP A 111 -0.47 8.19 -2.37
N GLN A 112 -1.61 8.03 -3.05
CA GLN A 112 -1.72 7.26 -4.27
C GLN A 112 -0.71 7.70 -5.35
N LYS A 113 -0.59 9.01 -5.60
CA LYS A 113 0.30 9.50 -6.66
C LYS A 113 1.75 9.13 -6.36
N LEU A 114 2.17 9.32 -5.11
CA LEU A 114 3.50 8.97 -4.66
C LEU A 114 3.73 7.46 -4.67
N THR A 115 2.76 6.68 -4.20
CA THR A 115 2.82 5.20 -4.22
C THR A 115 3.00 4.66 -5.63
N LYS A 116 2.26 5.18 -6.62
CA LYS A 116 2.45 4.78 -8.01
C LYS A 116 3.86 5.13 -8.51
N SER A 117 4.35 6.33 -8.18
CA SER A 117 5.68 6.78 -8.60
C SER A 117 6.82 5.92 -8.02
N LEU A 118 6.66 5.44 -6.79
CA LEU A 118 7.72 4.72 -6.08
C LEU A 118 7.67 3.21 -6.29
N PHE A 119 6.48 2.62 -6.40
CA PHE A 119 6.32 1.16 -6.38
C PHE A 119 5.88 0.54 -7.69
N ALA A 120 5.33 1.30 -8.65
CA ALA A 120 4.70 0.67 -9.82
C ALA A 120 5.64 -0.22 -10.63
N TYR A 121 6.90 0.21 -10.85
CA TYR A 121 7.88 -0.58 -11.59
C TYR A 121 8.24 -1.88 -10.85
N ASP A 122 8.73 -1.77 -9.62
CA ASP A 122 9.16 -2.92 -8.83
C ASP A 122 8.01 -3.89 -8.58
N PHE A 123 6.82 -3.37 -8.25
CA PHE A 123 5.63 -4.19 -8.05
C PHE A 123 5.26 -4.95 -9.32
N SER A 124 5.18 -4.27 -10.46
CA SER A 124 4.80 -4.91 -11.73
C SER A 124 5.78 -6.00 -12.12
N TRP A 125 7.08 -5.75 -11.93
CA TRP A 125 8.12 -6.73 -12.21
C TRP A 125 8.00 -7.95 -11.29
N TRP A 126 7.88 -7.76 -9.97
CA TRP A 126 7.71 -8.86 -9.01
C TRP A 126 6.43 -9.64 -9.24
N TYR A 127 5.32 -8.94 -9.46
CA TYR A 127 4.02 -9.55 -9.68
C TYR A 127 4.01 -10.40 -10.95
N GLY A 128 4.38 -9.82 -12.10
CA GLY A 128 4.36 -10.53 -13.37
C GLY A 128 5.43 -11.63 -13.48
N SER A 129 6.59 -11.47 -12.83
CA SER A 129 7.66 -12.47 -12.94
C SER A 129 7.47 -13.67 -12.01
N TYR A 130 6.84 -13.45 -10.84
CA TYR A 130 6.83 -14.46 -9.78
C TYR A 130 5.45 -14.62 -9.14
N ILE A 131 4.86 -13.54 -8.62
CA ILE A 131 3.73 -13.64 -7.66
C ILE A 131 2.41 -14.00 -8.33
N GLU A 132 2.15 -13.55 -9.56
CA GLU A 132 0.88 -13.77 -10.27
C GLU A 132 0.52 -15.26 -10.34
N ARG A 133 1.51 -16.13 -10.60
CA ARG A 133 1.29 -17.57 -10.69
C ARG A 133 0.84 -18.16 -9.36
N PHE A 134 1.50 -17.79 -8.27
CA PHE A 134 1.15 -18.28 -6.93
C PHE A 134 -0.22 -17.81 -6.48
N VAL A 135 -0.58 -16.56 -6.78
CA VAL A 135 -1.91 -16.02 -6.46
C VAL A 135 -3.02 -16.82 -7.17
N LYS A 136 -2.79 -17.26 -8.42
CA LYS A 136 -3.76 -18.06 -9.20
C LYS A 136 -3.79 -19.54 -8.82
N GLU A 137 -2.67 -20.11 -8.42
CA GLU A 137 -2.58 -21.55 -8.08
C GLU A 137 -3.10 -21.84 -6.67
N ASP A 138 -2.98 -20.88 -5.74
CA ASP A 138 -3.51 -20.98 -4.37
C ASP A 138 -5.03 -20.69 -4.27
N ASP A 139 -5.74 -20.47 -5.38
CA ASP A 139 -7.19 -20.17 -5.49
C ASP A 139 -8.12 -21.19 -4.80
N LYS A 140 -7.60 -22.32 -4.31
CA LYS A 140 -8.36 -23.34 -3.58
C LYS A 140 -8.41 -23.12 -2.07
N ILE A 141 -7.68 -22.14 -1.54
CA ILE A 141 -7.73 -21.78 -0.12
C ILE A 141 -7.96 -20.27 -0.05
N GLU A 142 -8.86 -19.86 0.84
CA GLU A 142 -9.22 -18.48 1.20
C GLU A 142 -8.03 -17.65 1.72
N ALA A 143 -6.96 -17.56 0.94
CA ALA A 143 -5.73 -16.93 1.34
C ALA A 143 -5.92 -15.42 1.17
N ALA A 144 -6.38 -14.79 2.24
CA ALA A 144 -6.68 -13.36 2.30
C ALA A 144 -5.55 -12.48 1.73
N TRP A 145 -4.29 -12.97 1.79
CA TRP A 145 -3.12 -12.31 1.24
C TRP A 145 -3.19 -12.09 -0.28
N GLY A 146 -3.66 -13.08 -1.04
CA GLY A 146 -3.71 -13.01 -2.51
C GLY A 146 -4.64 -11.91 -3.01
N GLN A 147 -5.76 -11.67 -2.31
CA GLN A 147 -6.74 -10.65 -2.67
C GLN A 147 -6.17 -9.23 -2.59
N TYR A 148 -5.32 -8.94 -1.60
CA TYR A 148 -4.71 -7.63 -1.45
C TYR A 148 -3.60 -7.39 -2.46
N ILE A 149 -2.80 -8.43 -2.76
CA ILE A 149 -1.79 -8.35 -3.81
C ILE A 149 -2.47 -8.16 -5.18
N GLU A 150 -3.56 -8.86 -5.46
CA GLU A 150 -4.30 -8.67 -6.70
C GLU A 150 -4.90 -7.26 -6.79
N TYR A 151 -5.45 -6.73 -5.69
CA TYR A 151 -5.90 -5.33 -5.63
C TYR A 151 -4.76 -4.36 -5.96
N ALA A 152 -3.59 -4.53 -5.33
CA ALA A 152 -2.41 -3.72 -5.60
C ALA A 152 -1.98 -3.83 -7.06
N SER A 153 -2.00 -5.03 -7.63
CA SER A 153 -1.69 -5.27 -9.04
C SER A 153 -2.59 -4.48 -9.95
N ARG A 154 -3.92 -4.63 -9.83
CA ARG A 154 -4.87 -3.87 -10.64
C ARG A 154 -4.65 -2.36 -10.51
N TRP A 155 -4.39 -1.88 -9.31
CA TRP A 155 -4.21 -0.45 -9.04
C TRP A 155 -2.89 0.11 -9.62
N LEU A 156 -1.77 -0.60 -9.43
CA LEU A 156 -0.43 -0.16 -9.84
C LEU A 156 -0.17 -0.39 -11.34
N THR A 157 -0.75 -1.43 -11.93
CA THR A 157 -0.53 -1.81 -13.33
C THR A 157 -1.52 -1.16 -14.31
N MET A 158 -2.65 -0.62 -13.83
CA MET A 158 -3.54 0.17 -14.69
C MET A 158 -2.86 1.48 -15.08
N GLU A 159 -2.20 1.43 -16.24
CA GLU A 159 -1.87 2.59 -17.05
C GLU A 159 -3.19 3.27 -17.45
N LYS A 160 -3.23 4.60 -17.35
CA LYS A 160 -4.44 5.40 -17.60
C LYS A 160 -5.12 4.95 -18.90
N ARG A 161 -6.34 4.41 -18.80
CA ARG A 161 -7.33 4.64 -19.86
C ARG A 161 -7.86 6.04 -19.73
#